data_AF-A0A660QLT5-F1
#
_entry.id   AF-A0A660QLT5-F1
#
_cell.length_a   1.000
_cell.length_b   1.000
_cell.length_c   1.000
_cell.angle_alpha   90.00
_cell.angle_beta   90.00
_cell.angle_gamma   90.00
#
_symmetry.space_group_name_H-M   'P 1'
#
loop_
_entity.id
_entity.type
_entity.pdbx_description
1 polymer ?
#
loop_
_entity_poly.entity_id
_entity_poly.type
_entity_poly.pdbx_seq_one_letter_code
_entity_poly.pdbx_strand_id
1 'polypeptide(L)'
;MTRFIGKMFPKKSPVELLREHAQTTKKASEFILPTLEAFLSENTEVLSTISKRVDQLERNADDLKVQIRESYSKLKFVYFDRVDVLTILQQEDAVIDAIDDFAKYVMLNTLEKPLDKELANLLFQLAREASRTIDVMFKSVEGLILVVESSFSPKSLQDEEKEALEVEDLEASTDKTSIEIGKRLFSMKNSIHPVDLFFLEKVVRLLARIADHAENVVERIRMITHS
;
A
#
# COMPACT_ATOMS: atom_id res chain seq x y z
N MET A 1 13.24 -19.29 -36.20
CA MET A 1 12.89 -19.97 -34.92
C MET A 1 12.77 -19.03 -33.72
N THR A 2 13.50 -17.91 -33.68
CA THR A 2 13.47 -16.91 -32.58
C THR A 2 12.10 -16.24 -32.34
N ARG A 3 11.29 -16.08 -33.40
CA ARG A 3 9.98 -15.39 -33.35
C ARG A 3 8.85 -16.22 -32.72
N PHE A 4 9.04 -17.53 -32.54
CA PHE A 4 8.02 -18.45 -32.00
C PHE A 4 8.22 -18.68 -30.49
N ILE A 5 9.48 -18.85 -30.05
CA ILE A 5 9.83 -19.00 -28.62
C ILE A 5 9.50 -17.71 -27.84
N GLY A 6 9.78 -16.53 -28.42
CA GLY A 6 9.42 -15.25 -27.80
C GLY A 6 7.91 -14.96 -27.70
N LYS A 7 7.05 -15.78 -28.33
CA LYS A 7 5.60 -15.76 -28.15
C LYS A 7 5.11 -16.77 -27.10
N MET A 8 5.93 -17.78 -26.76
CA MET A 8 5.58 -18.84 -25.79
C MET A 8 6.08 -18.53 -24.38
N PHE A 9 7.13 -17.72 -24.23
CA PHE A 9 7.65 -17.33 -22.92
C PHE A 9 7.56 -15.80 -22.75
N PRO A 10 6.87 -15.30 -21.71
CA PRO A 10 6.82 -13.88 -21.41
C PRO A 10 8.23 -13.34 -21.12
N LYS A 11 8.52 -12.10 -21.53
CA LYS A 11 9.85 -11.47 -21.37
C LYS A 11 10.24 -11.26 -19.90
N LYS A 12 9.25 -11.17 -19.00
CA LYS A 12 9.41 -11.05 -17.55
C LYS A 12 8.63 -12.18 -16.89
N SER A 13 9.18 -12.72 -15.81
CA SER A 13 8.45 -13.67 -14.97
C SER A 13 7.29 -12.94 -14.28
N PRO A 14 6.23 -13.65 -13.86
CA PRO A 14 5.15 -13.01 -13.13
C PRO A 14 5.60 -12.39 -11.79
N VAL A 15 6.58 -13.00 -11.12
CA VAL A 15 7.15 -12.48 -9.86
C VAL A 15 7.92 -11.17 -10.10
N GLU A 16 8.64 -11.06 -11.22
CA GLU A 16 9.31 -9.81 -11.59
C GLU A 16 8.30 -8.68 -11.87
N LEU A 17 7.20 -9.01 -12.56
CA LEU A 17 6.11 -8.06 -12.79
C LEU A 17 5.41 -7.66 -11.48
N LEU A 18 5.26 -8.59 -10.54
CA LEU A 18 4.73 -8.32 -9.20
C LEU A 18 5.64 -7.34 -8.44
N ARG A 19 6.96 -7.53 -8.46
CA ARG A 19 7.89 -6.56 -7.88
C ARG A 19 7.80 -5.18 -8.54
N GLU A 20 7.62 -5.11 -9.86
CA GLU A 20 7.42 -3.83 -10.56
C GLU A 20 6.12 -3.14 -10.15
N HIS A 21 5.07 -3.92 -9.90
CA HIS A 21 3.80 -3.43 -9.37
C HIS A 21 4.00 -2.87 -7.95
N ALA A 22 4.57 -3.67 -7.03
CA ALA A 22 4.90 -3.22 -5.67
C ALA A 22 5.83 -1.98 -5.65
N GLN A 23 6.80 -1.89 -6.57
CA GLN A 23 7.66 -0.72 -6.71
C GLN A 23 6.88 0.53 -7.13
N THR A 24 5.84 0.37 -7.95
CA THR A 24 4.94 1.47 -8.35
C THR A 24 4.08 1.92 -7.17
N THR A 25 3.55 0.97 -6.40
CA THR A 25 2.83 1.24 -5.13
C THR A 25 3.71 1.96 -4.12
N LYS A 26 4.98 1.54 -3.95
CA LYS A 26 5.94 2.24 -3.09
C LYS A 26 6.22 3.68 -3.55
N LYS A 27 6.28 3.94 -4.86
CA LYS A 27 6.41 5.33 -5.35
C LYS A 27 5.16 6.17 -5.07
N ALA A 28 3.97 5.55 -5.07
CA ALA A 28 2.74 6.23 -4.70
C ALA A 28 2.73 6.58 -3.20
N SER A 29 3.30 5.71 -2.35
CA SER A 29 3.33 5.95 -0.90
C SER A 29 4.16 7.17 -0.48
N GLU A 30 5.16 7.54 -1.29
CA GLU A 30 5.94 8.78 -1.10
C GLU A 30 5.06 10.05 -1.07
N PHE A 31 3.82 9.98 -1.61
CA PHE A 31 2.86 11.07 -1.63
C PHE A 31 1.89 11.10 -0.45
N ILE A 32 1.84 10.08 0.42
CA ILE A 32 0.89 10.04 1.55
C ILE A 32 1.12 11.23 2.49
N LEU A 33 2.37 11.43 2.93
CA LEU A 33 2.74 12.51 3.86
C LEU A 33 2.57 13.90 3.21
N PRO A 34 3.10 14.15 1.99
CA PRO A 34 2.86 15.40 1.27
C PRO A 34 1.37 15.72 1.05
N THR A 35 0.54 14.71 0.82
CA THR A 35 -0.92 14.87 0.66
C THR A 35 -1.53 15.38 1.97
N LEU A 36 -1.19 14.76 3.10
CA LEU A 36 -1.68 15.18 4.41
C LEU A 36 -1.20 16.59 4.77
N GLU A 37 0.07 16.91 4.49
CA GLU A 37 0.64 18.24 4.71
C GLU A 37 -0.04 19.32 3.88
N ALA A 38 -0.25 19.06 2.59
CA ALA A 38 -0.93 19.99 1.70
C ALA A 38 -2.40 20.17 2.08
N PHE A 39 -3.08 19.09 2.53
CA PHE A 39 -4.44 19.17 3.07
C PHE A 39 -4.53 20.06 4.31
N LEU A 40 -3.69 19.81 5.32
CA LEU A 40 -3.72 20.58 6.57
C LEU A 40 -3.25 22.03 6.42
N SER A 41 -2.49 22.31 5.36
CA SER A 41 -2.02 23.67 5.01
C SER A 41 -2.90 24.36 3.96
N GLU A 42 -4.03 23.75 3.58
CA GLU A 42 -4.98 24.25 2.58
C GLU A 42 -4.35 24.56 1.20
N ASN A 43 -3.29 23.84 0.84
CA ASN A 43 -2.58 24.03 -0.43
C ASN A 43 -3.21 23.19 -1.55
N THR A 44 -4.31 23.70 -2.10
CA THR A 44 -5.11 23.01 -3.12
C THR A 44 -4.37 22.78 -4.44
N GLU A 45 -3.42 23.64 -4.80
CA GLU A 45 -2.61 23.49 -6.02
C GLU A 45 -1.65 22.30 -5.90
N VAL A 46 -0.99 22.17 -4.74
CA VAL A 46 -0.13 21.03 -4.44
C VAL A 46 -0.95 19.74 -4.38
N LEU A 47 -2.12 19.75 -3.73
CA LEU A 47 -3.02 18.59 -3.71
C LEU A 47 -3.43 18.13 -5.12
N SER A 48 -3.83 19.06 -6.00
CA SER A 48 -4.18 18.76 -7.38
C SER A 48 -3.02 18.15 -8.16
N THR A 49 -1.80 18.64 -7.93
CA THR A 49 -0.58 18.12 -8.56
C THR A 49 -0.26 16.71 -8.07
N ILE A 50 -0.34 16.48 -6.76
CA ILE A 50 -0.11 15.18 -6.15
C ILE A 50 -1.16 14.17 -6.62
N SER A 51 -2.46 14.51 -6.57
CA SER A 51 -3.54 13.62 -7.00
C SER A 51 -3.36 13.16 -8.44
N LYS A 52 -3.02 14.06 -9.38
CA LYS A 52 -2.71 13.67 -10.78
C LYS A 52 -1.52 12.72 -10.89
N ARG A 53 -0.52 12.89 -10.02
CA ARG A 53 0.69 12.05 -10.02
C ARG A 53 0.38 10.65 -9.49
N VAL A 54 -0.38 10.56 -8.41
CA VAL A 54 -0.84 9.30 -7.83
C VAL A 54 -1.75 8.55 -8.80
N ASP A 55 -2.71 9.24 -9.41
CA ASP A 55 -3.61 8.68 -10.42
C ASP A 55 -2.85 8.15 -11.66
N GLN A 56 -1.75 8.79 -12.06
CA GLN A 56 -0.89 8.23 -13.12
C GLN A 56 -0.13 6.97 -12.66
N LEU A 57 0.26 6.87 -11.39
CA LEU A 57 0.92 5.69 -10.84
C LEU A 57 -0.06 4.52 -10.72
N GLU A 58 -1.30 4.78 -10.30
CA GLU A 58 -2.40 3.80 -10.26
C GLU A 58 -2.63 3.21 -11.65
N ARG A 59 -2.81 4.02 -12.70
CA ARG A 59 -2.96 3.53 -14.07
C ARG A 59 -1.80 2.64 -14.53
N ASN A 60 -0.57 3.01 -14.16
CA ASN A 60 0.62 2.21 -14.50
C ASN A 60 0.62 0.87 -13.76
N ALA A 61 0.14 0.84 -12.51
CA ALA A 61 -0.02 -0.38 -11.73
C ALA A 61 -1.12 -1.27 -12.32
N ASP A 62 -2.22 -0.69 -12.76
CA ASP A 62 -3.32 -1.38 -13.42
C ASP A 62 -2.87 -2.06 -14.75
N ASP A 63 -2.02 -1.38 -15.54
CA ASP A 63 -1.35 -1.96 -16.70
C ASP A 63 -0.46 -3.16 -16.33
N LEU A 64 0.29 -3.09 -15.23
CA LEU A 64 1.13 -4.19 -14.72
C LEU A 64 0.27 -5.36 -14.25
N LYS A 65 -0.84 -5.10 -13.57
CA LYS A 65 -1.82 -6.11 -13.13
C LYS A 65 -2.40 -6.90 -14.29
N VAL A 66 -2.73 -6.23 -15.41
CA VAL A 66 -3.14 -6.91 -16.65
C VAL A 66 -2.00 -7.79 -17.18
N GLN A 67 -0.77 -7.28 -17.22
CA GLN A 67 0.39 -8.05 -17.68
C GLN A 67 0.68 -9.28 -16.80
N ILE A 68 0.53 -9.19 -15.48
CA ILE A 68 0.72 -10.31 -14.55
C ILE A 68 -0.32 -11.41 -14.83
N ARG A 69 -1.60 -11.03 -14.93
CA ARG A 69 -2.71 -11.95 -15.23
C ARG A 69 -2.51 -12.65 -16.57
N GLU A 70 -2.08 -11.92 -17.60
CA GLU A 70 -1.74 -12.48 -18.89
C GLU A 70 -0.53 -13.44 -18.83
N SER A 71 0.52 -13.06 -18.09
CA SER A 71 1.73 -13.87 -17.94
C SER A 71 1.40 -15.23 -17.32
N TYR A 72 0.62 -15.25 -16.23
CA TYR A 72 0.15 -16.49 -15.59
C TYR A 72 -0.74 -17.36 -16.48
N SER A 73 -1.52 -16.76 -17.38
CA SER A 73 -2.37 -17.53 -18.30
C SER A 73 -1.59 -18.32 -19.36
N LYS A 74 -0.36 -17.90 -19.65
CA LYS A 74 0.49 -18.45 -20.73
C LYS A 74 1.51 -19.46 -20.20
N LEU A 75 1.84 -19.41 -18.91
CA LEU A 75 2.87 -20.26 -18.29
C LEU A 75 2.31 -21.61 -17.83
N LYS A 76 3.00 -22.69 -18.21
CA LYS A 76 2.67 -24.06 -17.78
C LYS A 76 3.37 -24.47 -16.47
N PHE A 77 4.55 -23.89 -16.22
CA PHE A 77 5.35 -24.15 -15.02
C PHE A 77 5.69 -22.79 -14.38
N VAL A 78 5.44 -22.68 -13.09
CA VAL A 78 5.62 -21.46 -12.28
C VAL A 78 6.19 -21.85 -10.91
N TYR A 79 6.91 -20.93 -10.27
CA TYR A 79 7.51 -21.17 -8.94
C TYR A 79 6.50 -21.12 -7.81
N PHE A 80 5.47 -20.28 -7.95
CA PHE A 80 4.39 -20.10 -6.97
C PHE A 80 3.05 -20.35 -7.64
N ASP A 81 2.08 -20.87 -6.86
CA ASP A 81 0.74 -21.14 -7.35
C ASP A 81 0.08 -19.85 -7.88
N ARG A 82 -0.76 -20.01 -8.89
CA ARG A 82 -1.45 -18.88 -9.53
C ARG A 82 -2.39 -18.18 -8.55
N VAL A 83 -3.10 -18.92 -7.71
CA VAL A 83 -4.03 -18.36 -6.72
C VAL A 83 -3.27 -17.48 -5.73
N ASP A 84 -2.11 -17.94 -5.27
CA ASP A 84 -1.29 -17.22 -4.31
C ASP A 84 -0.83 -15.87 -4.85
N VAL A 85 -0.20 -15.86 -6.03
CA VAL A 85 0.30 -14.62 -6.61
C VAL A 85 -0.82 -13.68 -7.06
N LEU A 86 -1.94 -14.20 -7.56
CA LEU A 86 -3.10 -13.35 -7.84
C LEU A 86 -3.75 -12.79 -6.57
N THR A 87 -3.62 -13.47 -5.42
CA THR A 87 -4.05 -12.93 -4.14
C THR A 87 -3.13 -11.79 -3.69
N ILE A 88 -1.81 -11.98 -3.79
CA ILE A 88 -0.85 -10.91 -3.49
C ILE A 88 -1.12 -9.69 -4.36
N LEU A 89 -1.23 -9.89 -5.68
CA LEU A 89 -1.53 -8.83 -6.63
C LEU A 89 -2.82 -8.08 -6.26
N GLN A 90 -3.87 -8.79 -5.84
CA GLN A 90 -5.13 -8.15 -5.46
C GLN A 90 -4.98 -7.23 -4.24
N GLN A 91 -4.11 -7.58 -3.29
CA GLN A 91 -3.85 -6.75 -2.12
C GLN A 91 -2.91 -5.58 -2.45
N GLU A 92 -1.84 -5.80 -3.22
CA GLU A 92 -0.97 -4.71 -3.67
C GLU A 92 -1.73 -3.64 -4.48
N ASP A 93 -2.68 -4.08 -5.30
CA ASP A 93 -3.57 -3.22 -6.09
C ASP A 93 -4.49 -2.41 -5.17
N ALA A 94 -5.07 -3.05 -4.16
CA ALA A 94 -5.89 -2.37 -3.16
C ALA A 94 -5.10 -1.32 -2.34
N VAL A 95 -3.79 -1.49 -2.16
CA VAL A 95 -2.93 -0.47 -1.53
C VAL A 95 -2.86 0.79 -2.39
N ILE A 96 -2.53 0.68 -3.69
CA ILE A 96 -2.38 1.85 -4.55
C ILE A 96 -3.72 2.55 -4.80
N ASP A 97 -4.81 1.78 -4.92
CA ASP A 97 -6.18 2.30 -4.97
C ASP A 97 -6.51 3.12 -3.72
N ALA A 98 -6.15 2.62 -2.53
CA ALA A 98 -6.41 3.33 -1.27
C ALA A 98 -5.59 4.62 -1.14
N ILE A 99 -4.37 4.67 -1.69
CA ILE A 99 -3.55 5.90 -1.75
C ILE A 99 -4.20 6.93 -2.68
N ASP A 100 -4.69 6.50 -3.84
CA ASP A 100 -5.39 7.36 -4.80
C ASP A 100 -6.71 7.88 -4.24
N ASP A 101 -7.50 7.00 -3.61
CA ASP A 101 -8.73 7.36 -2.89
C ASP A 101 -8.44 8.39 -1.79
N PHE A 102 -7.37 8.20 -1.00
CA PHE A 102 -6.96 9.17 0.02
C PHE A 102 -6.63 10.54 -0.59
N ALA A 103 -5.81 10.57 -1.64
CA ALA A 103 -5.42 11.81 -2.32
C ALA A 103 -6.63 12.55 -2.92
N LYS A 104 -7.57 11.82 -3.52
CA LYS A 104 -8.80 12.39 -4.08
C LYS A 104 -9.77 12.83 -2.98
N TYR A 105 -9.89 12.06 -1.90
CA TYR A 105 -10.85 12.33 -0.82
C TYR A 105 -10.51 13.60 -0.04
N VAL A 106 -9.24 13.83 0.29
CA VAL A 106 -8.83 15.03 1.05
C VAL A 106 -9.09 16.33 0.28
N MET A 107 -9.22 16.28 -1.05
CA MET A 107 -9.55 17.46 -1.88
C MET A 107 -11.02 17.87 -1.80
N LEU A 108 -11.89 17.04 -1.22
CA LEU A 108 -13.33 17.28 -1.23
C LEU A 108 -13.81 18.26 -0.15
N ASN A 109 -12.98 18.55 0.86
CA ASN A 109 -13.36 19.41 1.97
C ASN A 109 -12.17 20.26 2.45
N THR A 110 -12.48 21.44 2.96
CA THR A 110 -11.58 22.27 3.76
C THR A 110 -12.18 22.34 5.17
N LEU A 111 -11.34 22.16 6.20
CA LEU A 111 -11.81 22.18 7.58
C LEU A 111 -12.28 23.60 7.97
N GLU A 112 -13.36 23.71 8.74
CA GLU A 112 -13.86 25.00 9.22
C GLU A 112 -12.85 25.68 10.16
N LYS A 113 -12.08 24.87 10.89
CA LYS A 113 -11.07 25.33 11.86
C LYS A 113 -9.81 24.48 11.76
N PRO A 114 -8.63 25.07 12.00
CA PRO A 114 -7.39 24.30 12.10
C PRO A 114 -7.49 23.21 13.16
N LEU A 115 -6.89 22.05 12.88
CA LEU A 115 -6.78 20.97 13.86
C LEU A 115 -5.92 21.40 15.04
N ASP A 116 -6.24 20.88 16.21
CA ASP A 116 -5.32 20.98 17.33
C ASP A 116 -4.02 20.22 17.01
N LYS A 117 -2.90 20.72 17.56
CA LYS A 117 -1.56 20.24 17.22
C LYS A 117 -1.38 18.73 17.45
N GLU A 118 -2.02 18.19 18.47
CA GLU A 118 -1.82 16.81 18.89
C GLU A 118 -2.66 15.86 18.04
N LEU A 119 -3.88 16.24 17.63
CA LEU A 119 -4.64 15.54 16.59
C LEU A 119 -3.87 15.52 15.25
N ALA A 120 -3.31 16.66 14.84
CA ALA A 120 -2.51 16.75 13.62
C ALA A 120 -1.28 15.82 13.71
N ASN A 121 -0.57 15.81 14.85
CA ASN A 121 0.57 14.91 15.07
C ASN A 121 0.19 13.43 14.97
N LEU A 122 -0.96 13.04 15.54
CA LEU A 122 -1.47 11.67 15.44
C LEU A 122 -1.81 11.29 14.00
N LEU A 123 -2.45 12.18 13.23
CA LEU A 123 -2.70 11.92 11.80
C LEU A 123 -1.39 11.71 11.02
N PHE A 124 -0.39 12.55 11.28
CA PHE A 124 0.94 12.37 10.68
C PHE A 124 1.64 11.09 11.14
N GLN A 125 1.39 10.64 12.38
CA GLN A 125 1.89 9.36 12.87
C GLN A 125 1.26 8.21 12.10
N LEU A 126 -0.07 8.19 11.99
CA LEU A 126 -0.79 7.15 11.23
C LEU A 126 -0.35 7.12 9.76
N ALA A 127 -0.16 8.29 9.15
CA ALA A 127 0.34 8.39 7.79
C ALA A 127 1.77 7.81 7.62
N ARG A 128 2.65 8.02 8.61
CA ARG A 128 3.99 7.42 8.64
C ARG A 128 3.94 5.91 8.85
N GLU A 129 3.07 5.43 9.73
CA GLU A 129 2.85 4.00 9.97
C GLU A 129 2.40 3.32 8.67
N ALA A 130 1.37 3.85 7.99
CA ALA A 130 0.90 3.33 6.71
C ALA A 130 2.01 3.34 5.62
N SER A 131 2.77 4.43 5.51
CA SER A 131 3.91 4.48 4.58
C SER A 131 4.99 3.45 4.92
N ARG A 132 5.24 3.20 6.21
CA ARG A 132 6.23 2.21 6.65
C ARG A 132 5.76 0.78 6.37
N THR A 133 4.48 0.47 6.54
CA THR A 133 3.93 -0.83 6.20
C THR A 133 4.12 -1.14 4.72
N ILE A 134 3.97 -0.16 3.83
CA ILE A 134 4.26 -0.31 2.39
C ILE A 134 5.75 -0.58 2.13
N ASP A 135 6.66 0.03 2.88
CA ASP A 135 8.10 -0.28 2.75
C ASP A 135 8.38 -1.75 3.10
N VAL A 136 7.74 -2.29 4.14
CA VAL A 136 7.87 -3.69 4.55
C VAL A 136 7.25 -4.62 3.51
N MET A 137 6.05 -4.29 3.03
CA MET A 137 5.39 -4.97 1.91
C MET A 137 6.32 -5.08 0.70
N PHE A 138 6.92 -3.95 0.28
CA PHE A 138 7.83 -3.95 -0.86
C PHE A 138 9.04 -4.86 -0.65
N LYS A 139 9.65 -4.85 0.55
CA LYS A 139 10.78 -5.75 0.86
C LYS A 139 10.37 -7.22 0.81
N SER A 140 9.21 -7.59 1.34
CA SER A 140 8.72 -8.97 1.29
C SER A 140 8.43 -9.42 -0.16
N VAL A 141 7.90 -8.53 -1.01
CA VAL A 141 7.76 -8.82 -2.45
C VAL A 141 9.12 -8.98 -3.15
N GLU A 142 10.14 -8.18 -2.78
CA GLU A 142 11.52 -8.39 -3.26
C GLU A 142 12.11 -9.71 -2.75
N GLY A 143 11.84 -10.08 -1.50
CA GLY A 143 12.31 -11.30 -0.87
C GLY A 143 11.75 -12.56 -1.52
N LEU A 144 10.52 -12.55 -2.05
CA LEU A 144 9.99 -13.64 -2.89
C LEU A 144 10.90 -13.98 -4.08
N ILE A 145 11.52 -12.99 -4.73
CA ILE A 145 12.47 -13.23 -5.82
C ILE A 145 13.73 -13.90 -5.26
N LEU A 146 14.25 -13.41 -4.14
CA LEU A 146 15.43 -13.97 -3.49
C LEU A 146 15.19 -15.40 -3.01
N VAL A 147 14.00 -15.74 -2.53
CA VAL A 147 13.60 -17.10 -2.17
C VAL A 147 13.73 -18.03 -3.38
N VAL A 148 13.25 -17.61 -4.56
CA VAL A 148 13.38 -18.39 -5.79
C VAL A 148 14.84 -18.51 -6.23
N GLU A 149 15.58 -17.40 -6.28
CA GLU A 149 16.97 -17.37 -6.75
C GLU A 149 17.92 -18.16 -5.84
N SER A 150 17.65 -18.17 -4.53
CA SER A 150 18.41 -18.92 -3.53
C SER A 150 17.96 -20.37 -3.38
N SER A 151 16.98 -20.82 -4.17
CA SER A 151 16.36 -22.15 -4.05
C SER A 151 15.88 -22.44 -2.62
N PHE A 152 15.15 -21.49 -2.04
CA PHE A 152 14.55 -21.59 -0.70
C PHE A 152 15.59 -21.81 0.40
N SER A 153 16.68 -21.04 0.35
CA SER A 153 17.72 -21.13 1.38
C SER A 153 17.17 -20.76 2.77
N PRO A 154 17.70 -21.34 3.86
CA PRO A 154 17.26 -20.97 5.22
C PRO A 154 17.39 -19.48 5.53
N LYS A 155 18.36 -18.79 4.91
CA LYS A 155 18.58 -17.36 5.12
C LYS A 155 17.45 -16.52 4.51
N SER A 156 17.05 -16.79 3.27
CA SER A 156 15.97 -16.04 2.62
C SER A 156 14.63 -16.24 3.31
N LEU A 157 14.39 -17.41 3.90
CA LEU A 157 13.21 -17.66 4.74
C LEU A 157 13.25 -16.90 6.08
N GLN A 158 14.44 -16.78 6.69
CA GLN A 158 14.63 -15.98 7.91
C GLN A 158 14.44 -14.49 7.69
N ASP A 159 14.86 -13.98 6.53
CA ASP A 159 14.61 -12.60 6.14
C ASP A 159 13.08 -12.38 6.07
N GLU A 160 12.33 -13.20 5.34
CA GLU A 160 10.86 -13.09 5.26
C GLU A 160 10.14 -13.13 6.62
N GLU A 161 10.58 -14.00 7.54
CA GLU A 161 10.00 -14.05 8.90
C GLU A 161 10.25 -12.74 9.67
N LYS A 162 11.39 -12.08 9.44
CA LYS A 162 11.67 -10.78 10.03
C LYS A 162 10.75 -9.69 9.45
N GLU A 163 10.50 -9.71 8.15
CA GLU A 163 9.52 -8.79 7.54
C GLU A 163 8.11 -9.00 8.10
N ALA A 164 7.70 -10.26 8.32
CA ALA A 164 6.42 -10.57 8.96
C ALA A 164 6.32 -10.05 10.41
N LEU A 165 7.35 -10.26 11.23
CA LEU A 165 7.35 -9.72 12.61
C LEU A 165 7.34 -8.19 12.62
N GLU A 166 8.02 -7.54 11.68
CA GLU A 166 7.99 -6.08 11.55
C GLU A 166 6.59 -5.57 11.17
N VAL A 167 5.85 -6.30 10.32
CA VAL A 167 4.48 -5.90 9.94
C VAL A 167 3.47 -6.10 11.08
N GLU A 168 3.60 -7.17 11.86
CA GLU A 168 2.76 -7.42 13.06
C GLU A 168 2.90 -6.28 14.09
N ASP A 169 4.14 -5.79 14.32
CA ASP A 169 4.38 -4.63 15.20
C ASP A 169 3.75 -3.34 14.64
N LEU A 170 3.75 -3.16 13.31
CA LEU A 170 3.16 -2.00 12.63
C LEU A 170 1.63 -2.04 12.64
N GLU A 171 1.01 -3.19 12.48
CA GLU A 171 -0.44 -3.40 12.62
C GLU A 171 -0.88 -2.92 14.01
N ALA A 172 -0.24 -3.44 15.06
CA ALA A 172 -0.54 -3.07 16.45
C ALA A 172 -0.37 -1.56 16.71
N SER A 173 0.63 -0.93 16.10
CA SER A 173 0.84 0.53 16.20
C SER A 173 -0.26 1.31 15.46
N THR A 174 -0.58 0.91 14.23
CA THR A 174 -1.60 1.54 13.38
C THR A 174 -2.98 1.50 14.04
N ASP A 175 -3.35 0.36 14.62
CA ASP A 175 -4.60 0.17 15.36
C ASP A 175 -4.68 1.07 16.58
N LYS A 176 -3.60 1.10 17.37
CA LYS A 176 -3.51 1.94 18.56
C LYS A 176 -3.67 3.42 18.18
N THR A 177 -2.94 3.90 17.17
CA THR A 177 -2.99 5.28 16.70
C THR A 177 -4.38 5.63 16.18
N SER A 178 -5.01 4.73 15.41
CA SER A 178 -6.36 4.92 14.87
C SER A 178 -7.41 5.05 15.98
N ILE A 179 -7.33 4.21 17.02
CA ILE A 179 -8.21 4.29 18.20
C ILE A 179 -7.99 5.61 18.96
N GLU A 180 -6.74 6.03 19.12
CA GLU A 180 -6.41 7.28 19.82
C GLU A 180 -6.97 8.50 19.07
N ILE A 181 -6.80 8.56 17.75
CA ILE A 181 -7.40 9.59 16.90
C ILE A 181 -8.92 9.58 17.03
N GLY A 182 -9.56 8.40 16.93
CA GLY A 182 -11.00 8.27 17.06
C GLY A 182 -11.52 8.81 18.40
N LYS A 183 -10.91 8.39 19.52
CA LYS A 183 -11.26 8.88 20.87
C LYS A 183 -11.19 10.41 20.94
N ARG A 184 -10.13 10.99 20.37
CA ARG A 184 -9.95 12.44 20.34
C ARG A 184 -10.98 13.15 19.47
N LEU A 185 -11.17 12.72 18.23
CA LEU A 185 -12.16 13.30 17.30
C LEU A 185 -13.56 13.31 17.93
N PHE A 186 -14.00 12.19 18.51
CA PHE A 186 -15.31 12.09 19.14
C PHE A 186 -15.42 12.85 20.47
N SER A 187 -14.32 13.11 21.17
CA SER A 187 -14.32 14.00 22.34
C SER A 187 -14.65 15.45 21.96
N MET A 188 -14.32 15.85 20.73
CA MET A 188 -14.56 17.18 20.17
C MET A 188 -15.97 17.34 19.58
N LYS A 189 -16.86 16.34 19.65
CA LYS A 189 -18.17 16.32 18.97
C LYS A 189 -19.08 17.53 19.22
N ASN A 190 -18.89 18.26 20.31
CA ASN A 190 -19.67 19.44 20.67
C ASN A 190 -19.01 20.76 20.21
N SER A 191 -17.77 20.72 19.70
CA SER A 191 -16.95 21.88 19.35
C SER A 191 -16.43 21.88 17.90
N ILE A 192 -16.38 20.71 17.26
CA ILE A 192 -16.04 20.55 15.84
C ILE A 192 -17.30 20.56 14.98
N HIS A 193 -17.19 21.04 13.74
CA HIS A 193 -18.27 20.92 12.77
C HIS A 193 -18.58 19.43 12.49
N PRO A 194 -19.85 18.99 12.50
CA PRO A 194 -20.17 17.57 12.32
C PRO A 194 -19.64 16.98 11.01
N VAL A 195 -19.66 17.77 9.92
CA VAL A 195 -19.12 17.32 8.63
C VAL A 195 -17.61 17.10 8.71
N ASP A 196 -16.88 17.99 9.37
CA ASP A 196 -15.42 17.87 9.54
C ASP A 196 -15.07 16.63 10.37
N LEU A 197 -15.87 16.32 11.41
CA LEU A 197 -15.68 15.12 12.21
C LEU A 197 -15.78 13.86 11.35
N PHE A 198 -16.86 13.71 10.56
CA PHE A 198 -17.02 12.54 9.69
C PHE A 198 -16.00 12.51 8.56
N PHE A 199 -15.60 13.67 8.04
CA PHE A 199 -14.57 13.78 7.02
C PHE A 199 -13.21 13.28 7.54
N LEU A 200 -12.80 13.76 8.72
CA LEU A 200 -11.54 13.32 9.37
C LEU A 200 -11.58 11.84 9.75
N GLU A 201 -12.73 11.34 10.21
CA GLU A 201 -12.90 9.91 10.49
C GLU A 201 -12.68 9.07 9.22
N LYS A 202 -13.20 9.51 8.08
CA LYS A 202 -12.97 8.85 6.80
C LYS A 202 -11.51 8.95 6.34
N VAL A 203 -10.84 10.07 6.58
CA VAL A 203 -9.38 10.22 6.34
C VAL A 203 -8.59 9.17 7.14
N VAL A 204 -8.90 9.01 8.42
CA VAL A 204 -8.27 8.00 9.29
C VAL A 204 -8.50 6.60 8.74
N ARG A 205 -9.73 6.27 8.35
CA ARG A 205 -10.05 4.96 7.74
C ARG A 205 -9.29 4.70 6.45
N LEU A 206 -9.08 5.71 5.61
CA LEU A 206 -8.33 5.54 4.36
C LEU A 206 -6.86 5.25 4.64
N LEU A 207 -6.23 5.97 5.58
CA LEU A 207 -4.85 5.70 6.00
C LEU A 207 -4.71 4.30 6.63
N ALA A 208 -5.63 3.90 7.50
CA ALA A 208 -5.61 2.56 8.09
C ALA A 208 -5.78 1.46 7.03
N ARG A 209 -6.66 1.65 6.04
CA ARG A 209 -6.84 0.70 4.92
C ARG A 209 -5.59 0.54 4.06
N ILE A 210 -4.81 1.61 3.88
CA ILE A 210 -3.53 1.53 3.17
C ILE A 210 -2.59 0.57 3.89
N ALA A 211 -2.49 0.68 5.23
CA ALA A 211 -1.65 -0.20 6.04
C ALA A 211 -2.16 -1.65 6.01
N ASP A 212 -3.46 -1.86 6.24
CA ASP A 212 -4.12 -3.18 6.24
C ASP A 212 -3.88 -3.93 4.93
N HIS A 213 -4.09 -3.31 3.76
CA HIS A 213 -3.82 -3.97 2.49
C HIS A 213 -2.34 -4.32 2.30
N ALA A 214 -1.41 -3.49 2.77
CA ALA A 214 0.03 -3.75 2.68
C ALA A 214 0.47 -4.89 3.62
N GLU A 215 -0.14 -4.98 4.80
CA GLU A 215 0.04 -6.09 5.74
C GLU A 215 -0.45 -7.41 5.16
N ASN A 216 -1.66 -7.45 4.59
CA ASN A 216 -2.24 -8.64 3.97
C ASN A 216 -1.34 -9.21 2.84
N VAL A 217 -0.55 -8.38 2.15
CA VAL A 217 0.47 -8.85 1.20
C VAL A 217 1.58 -9.60 1.92
N VAL A 218 2.16 -9.04 2.98
CA VAL A 218 3.25 -9.65 3.76
C VAL A 218 2.79 -10.97 4.38
N GLU A 219 1.60 -11.00 4.99
CA GLU A 219 1.03 -12.22 5.54
C GLU A 219 0.87 -13.31 4.48
N ARG A 220 0.39 -12.94 3.29
CA ARG A 220 0.23 -13.87 2.18
C ARG A 220 1.57 -14.43 1.72
N ILE A 221 2.60 -13.61 1.68
CA ILE A 221 3.96 -14.04 1.33
C ILE A 221 4.50 -15.00 2.40
N ARG A 222 4.34 -14.67 3.68
CA ARG A 222 4.73 -15.54 4.79
C ARG A 222 4.08 -16.92 4.69
N MET A 223 2.79 -17.00 4.37
CA MET A 223 2.08 -18.27 4.17
C MET A 223 2.71 -19.13 3.06
N ILE A 224 3.21 -18.51 1.99
CA ILE A 224 3.83 -19.23 0.85
C ILE A 224 5.24 -19.70 1.21
N THR A 225 5.97 -18.93 2.00
CA THR A 225 7.38 -19.23 2.31
C THR A 225 7.54 -20.17 3.50
N HIS A 226 6.53 -20.27 4.37
CA HIS A 226 6.54 -21.09 5.59
C HIS A 226 5.59 -22.31 5.53
N SER A 227 5.01 -22.61 4.36
CA SER A 227 4.17 -23.80 4.11
C SER A 227 4.95 -25.11 3.93
#